data_AF-A0A2G2YKC7-F1
#
_entry.id   AF-A0A2G2YKC7-F1
#
_cell.length_a   1.000
_cell.length_b   1.000
_cell.length_c   1.000
_cell.angle_alpha   90.00
_cell.angle_beta   90.00
_cell.angle_gamma   90.00
#
_symmetry.space_group_name_H-M   'P 1'
#
loop_
_entity.id
_entity.type
_entity.pdbx_description
1 polymer ?
#
loop_
_entity_poly.entity_id
_entity_poly.type
_entity_poly.pdbx_seq_one_letter_code
_entity_poly.pdbx_strand_id
1 'polypeptide(L)'
;MMMLVANYMNLFAAAIHGEYDTCMLYADQLKQRCVEQFKDGNLDIEQLDAVDAIYLTYDCDGKIDRFIGGESSLPLHELGSNDGPNYLGIFLGGAYEEALGVLHNLFGRPSILRVSQSDSPYRFTVTCVLPGPSCADVLWVMHHEPKFMFGTLRHFTEEFVLKEEQE
;
A
#
# COMPACT_ATOMS: atom_id res chain seq x y z
N MET A 1 -15.09 14.59 -15.62
CA MET A 1 -14.97 13.18 -16.08
C MET A 1 -14.14 13.00 -17.37
N MET A 2 -14.53 13.52 -18.55
CA MET A 2 -13.76 13.31 -19.82
C MET A 2 -12.29 13.76 -19.79
N MET A 3 -11.94 14.80 -19.02
CA MET A 3 -10.55 15.27 -18.91
C MET A 3 -9.65 14.43 -17.98
N LEU A 4 -10.22 13.75 -16.98
CA LEU A 4 -9.45 12.86 -16.08
C LEU A 4 -8.96 11.62 -16.85
N VAL A 5 -9.84 11.09 -17.69
CA VAL A 5 -9.55 9.96 -18.60
C VAL A 5 -8.41 10.31 -19.55
N ALA A 6 -8.38 11.51 -20.12
CA ALA A 6 -7.30 11.92 -21.03
C ALA A 6 -5.92 11.95 -20.35
N ASN A 7 -5.83 12.45 -19.11
CA ASN A 7 -4.56 12.48 -18.38
C ASN A 7 -4.12 11.08 -17.94
N TYR A 8 -5.08 10.25 -17.54
CA TYR A 8 -4.83 8.85 -17.24
C TYR A 8 -4.31 8.09 -18.46
N MET A 9 -4.89 8.33 -19.64
CA MET A 9 -4.43 7.72 -20.90
C MET A 9 -3.03 8.19 -21.31
N ASN A 10 -2.68 9.45 -21.06
CA ASN A 10 -1.33 9.98 -21.32
C ASN A 10 -0.29 9.38 -20.36
N LEU A 11 -0.63 9.27 -19.07
CA LEU A 11 0.20 8.60 -18.06
C LEU A 11 0.41 7.12 -18.41
N PHE A 12 -0.65 6.43 -18.81
CA PHE A 12 -0.60 5.03 -19.21
C PHE A 12 0.24 4.80 -20.48
N ALA A 13 0.12 5.69 -21.47
CA ALA A 13 0.92 5.64 -22.68
C ALA A 13 2.42 5.84 -22.39
N ALA A 14 2.77 6.84 -21.57
CA ALA A 14 4.16 7.08 -21.16
C ALA A 14 4.74 5.88 -20.40
N ALA A 15 3.93 5.22 -19.57
CA ALA A 15 4.34 4.03 -18.82
C ALA A 15 4.62 2.83 -19.74
N ILE A 16 3.78 2.59 -20.75
CA ILE A 16 4.00 1.54 -21.76
C ILE A 16 5.29 1.78 -22.55
N HIS A 17 5.63 3.05 -22.80
CA HIS A 17 6.82 3.43 -23.56
C HIS A 17 8.09 3.55 -22.69
N GLY A 18 7.99 3.36 -21.37
CA GLY A 18 9.13 3.44 -20.45
C GLY A 18 9.70 4.85 -20.30
N GLU A 19 8.92 5.89 -20.62
CA GLU A 19 9.35 7.29 -20.55
C GLU A 19 9.16 7.84 -19.13
N TYR A 20 10.16 7.61 -18.28
CA TYR A 20 10.07 7.91 -16.85
C TYR A 20 9.78 9.38 -16.53
N ASP A 21 10.53 10.33 -17.10
CA ASP A 21 10.33 11.77 -16.83
C ASP A 21 8.96 12.26 -17.30
N THR A 22 8.48 11.71 -18.42
CA THR A 22 7.15 11.99 -18.98
C THR A 22 6.04 11.43 -18.09
N CYS A 23 6.21 10.23 -17.52
CA CYS A 23 5.30 9.66 -16.53
C CYS A 23 5.17 10.54 -15.29
N MET A 24 6.29 10.99 -14.73
CA MET A 24 6.30 11.85 -13.55
C MET A 24 5.54 13.15 -13.79
N LEU A 25 5.76 13.78 -14.96
CA LEU A 25 5.05 14.99 -15.35
C LEU A 25 3.53 14.78 -15.43
N TYR A 26 3.08 13.67 -16.02
CA TYR A 26 1.65 13.39 -16.14
C TYR A 26 1.00 12.95 -14.83
N ALA A 27 1.74 12.27 -13.96
CA ALA A 27 1.28 11.90 -12.62
C ALA A 27 1.04 13.15 -11.75
N ASP A 28 1.95 14.12 -11.78
CA ASP A 28 1.80 15.40 -11.07
C ASP A 28 0.62 16.21 -11.59
N GLN A 29 0.44 16.28 -12.92
CA GLN A 29 -0.70 16.97 -13.54
C GLN A 29 -2.04 16.30 -13.24
N LEU A 30 -2.06 14.97 -13.10
CA LEU A 30 -3.24 14.22 -12.69
C LEU A 30 -3.56 14.51 -11.22
N LYS A 31 -2.55 14.48 -10.34
CA LYS A 31 -2.69 14.76 -8.91
C LYS A 31 -3.21 16.17 -8.66
N GLN A 32 -2.58 17.19 -9.26
CA GLN A 32 -3.03 18.58 -9.11
C GLN A 32 -4.49 18.77 -9.51
N ARG A 33 -4.90 18.17 -10.63
CA ARG A 33 -6.29 18.27 -11.11
C ARG A 33 -7.28 17.49 -10.27
N CYS A 34 -6.89 16.35 -9.69
CA CYS A 34 -7.75 15.64 -8.74
C CYS A 34 -7.91 16.42 -7.44
N VAL A 35 -6.85 17.08 -6.96
CA VAL A 35 -6.94 17.98 -5.80
C VAL A 35 -7.84 19.19 -6.09
N GLU A 36 -7.77 19.76 -7.29
CA GLU A 36 -8.66 20.86 -7.71
C GLU A 36 -10.12 20.40 -7.78
N GLN A 37 -10.40 19.26 -8.43
CA GLN A 37 -11.77 18.76 -8.53
C GLN A 37 -12.34 18.28 -7.20
N PHE A 38 -11.51 17.78 -6.28
CA PHE A 38 -11.92 17.50 -4.90
C PHE A 38 -12.30 18.79 -4.16
N LYS A 39 -11.52 19.87 -4.30
CA LYS A 39 -11.84 21.19 -3.71
C LYS A 39 -13.15 21.76 -4.26
N ASP A 40 -13.44 21.51 -5.53
CA ASP A 40 -14.67 21.93 -6.19
C ASP A 40 -15.88 21.01 -5.90
N GLY A 41 -15.69 19.94 -5.12
CA GLY A 41 -16.74 18.98 -4.76
C GLY A 41 -17.13 18.01 -5.89
N ASN A 42 -16.32 17.93 -6.95
CA ASN A 42 -16.56 17.10 -8.13
C ASN A 42 -15.94 15.69 -8.04
N LEU A 43 -15.10 15.45 -7.03
CA LEU A 43 -14.52 14.13 -6.73
C LEU A 43 -14.77 13.81 -5.26
N ASP A 44 -15.09 12.55 -4.98
CA ASP A 44 -15.16 12.03 -3.62
C ASP A 44 -13.77 11.61 -3.10
N ILE A 45 -13.72 11.25 -1.82
CA ILE A 45 -12.47 10.87 -1.16
C ILE A 45 -11.92 9.52 -1.64
N GLU A 46 -12.78 8.61 -2.12
CA GLU A 46 -12.37 7.31 -2.66
C GLU A 46 -11.68 7.48 -4.03
N GLN A 47 -12.14 8.42 -4.84
CA GLN A 47 -11.54 8.77 -6.13
C GLN A 47 -10.21 9.51 -5.98
N LEU A 48 -10.05 10.29 -4.90
CA LEU A 48 -8.76 10.90 -4.55
C LEU A 48 -7.78 9.85 -4.00
N ASP A 49 -8.26 8.92 -3.18
CA ASP A 49 -7.48 7.79 -2.65
C ASP A 49 -7.03 6.84 -3.77
N ALA A 50 -7.83 6.61 -4.81
CA ALA A 50 -7.42 5.84 -5.98
C ALA A 50 -6.23 6.49 -6.74
N VAL A 51 -6.13 7.83 -6.72
CA VAL A 51 -5.00 8.55 -7.32
C VAL A 51 -3.78 8.50 -6.42
N ASP A 52 -3.94 8.62 -5.10
CA ASP A 52 -2.84 8.41 -4.15
C ASP A 52 -2.41 6.93 -4.04
N ALA A 53 -3.28 5.97 -4.38
CA ALA A 53 -2.93 4.55 -4.52
C ALA A 53 -2.06 4.29 -5.75
N ILE A 54 -2.17 5.12 -6.80
CA ILE A 54 -1.14 5.15 -7.86
C ILE A 54 0.20 5.60 -7.26
N TYR A 55 0.21 6.53 -6.31
CA TYR A 55 1.43 6.91 -5.58
C TYR A 55 1.93 5.86 -4.57
N LEU A 56 1.09 4.95 -4.05
CA LEU A 56 1.55 3.78 -3.27
C LEU A 56 2.48 2.85 -4.09
N THR A 57 2.45 2.96 -5.42
CA THR A 57 3.40 2.29 -6.32
C THR A 57 4.64 3.11 -6.69
N TYR A 58 4.80 4.32 -6.12
CA TYR A 58 5.89 5.27 -6.42
C TYR A 58 6.97 5.40 -5.33
N ASP A 59 7.04 4.46 -4.37
CA ASP A 59 8.29 4.26 -3.63
C ASP A 59 9.23 3.41 -4.47
N CYS A 60 9.97 4.06 -5.38
CA CYS A 60 10.93 3.40 -6.24
C CYS A 60 12.20 2.93 -5.50
N ASP A 61 12.39 3.34 -4.24
CA ASP A 61 13.53 2.91 -3.41
C ASP A 61 13.29 1.54 -2.77
N GLY A 62 12.02 1.09 -2.67
CA GLY A 62 11.62 -0.20 -2.08
C GLY A 62 11.90 -1.45 -2.92
N LYS A 63 12.82 -1.39 -3.90
CA LYS A 63 13.09 -2.49 -4.84
C LYS A 63 14.30 -3.34 -4.40
N ILE A 64 14.15 -4.67 -4.46
CA ILE A 64 15.30 -5.59 -4.43
C ILE A 64 15.96 -5.59 -5.81
N ASP A 65 17.19 -5.09 -5.88
CA ASP A 65 17.96 -4.93 -7.11
C ASP A 65 18.98 -6.06 -7.34
N ARG A 66 19.35 -6.78 -6.27
CA ARG A 66 20.31 -7.88 -6.31
C ARG A 66 19.83 -9.08 -5.51
N PHE A 67 20.01 -10.26 -6.08
CA PHE A 67 19.70 -11.55 -5.46
C PHE A 67 20.97 -12.32 -5.10
N ILE A 68 20.81 -13.39 -4.30
CA ILE A 68 21.92 -14.28 -3.92
C ILE A 68 22.61 -14.79 -5.20
N GLY A 69 23.95 -14.72 -5.22
CA GLY A 69 24.74 -15.03 -6.42
C GLY A 69 25.05 -13.82 -7.30
N GLY A 70 24.46 -12.66 -7.02
CA GLY A 70 24.73 -11.40 -7.74
C GLY A 70 23.85 -11.15 -8.96
N GLU A 71 22.80 -11.94 -9.13
CA GLU A 71 21.81 -11.82 -10.20
C GLU A 71 20.94 -10.57 -10.02
N SER A 72 20.49 -9.99 -11.14
CA SER A 72 19.59 -8.81 -11.14
C SER A 72 18.10 -9.18 -11.19
N SER A 73 17.77 -10.46 -11.21
CA SER A 73 16.40 -10.97 -11.25
C SER A 73 16.29 -12.32 -10.56
N LEU A 74 15.10 -12.62 -10.02
CA LEU A 74 14.77 -13.90 -9.43
C LEU A 74 13.75 -14.63 -10.31
N PRO A 75 14.05 -15.84 -10.82
CA PRO A 75 13.05 -16.66 -11.50
C PRO A 75 11.92 -17.01 -10.54
N LEU A 76 10.68 -16.73 -10.93
CA LEU A 76 9.47 -17.03 -10.16
C LEU A 76 8.50 -17.85 -11.01
N HIS A 77 7.59 -18.57 -10.34
CA HIS A 77 6.47 -19.23 -11.00
C HIS A 77 5.49 -18.19 -11.57
N GLU A 78 4.74 -18.56 -12.61
CA GLU A 78 3.68 -17.69 -13.15
C GLU A 78 2.62 -17.39 -12.08
N LEU A 79 2.29 -16.11 -11.92
CA LEU A 79 1.29 -15.67 -10.98
C LEU A 79 -0.11 -16.04 -11.47
N GLY A 80 -0.96 -16.55 -10.57
CA GLY A 80 -2.36 -16.81 -10.88
C GLY A 80 -2.67 -18.18 -11.51
N SER A 81 -1.75 -19.14 -11.44
CA SER A 81 -2.16 -20.56 -11.57
C SER A 81 -3.23 -20.86 -10.50
N ASN A 82 -4.22 -21.68 -10.83
CA ASN A 82 -5.30 -22.09 -9.91
C ASN A 82 -4.81 -22.88 -8.67
N ASP A 83 -3.50 -22.96 -8.44
CA ASP A 83 -2.84 -23.73 -7.38
C ASP A 83 -2.69 -22.97 -6.04
N GLY A 84 -3.24 -21.76 -5.94
CA GLY A 84 -3.39 -21.04 -4.68
C GLY A 84 -2.39 -19.90 -4.45
N PRO A 85 -2.24 -19.42 -3.21
CA PRO A 85 -1.47 -18.22 -2.90
C PRO A 85 0.04 -18.46 -3.04
N ASN A 86 0.73 -17.51 -3.67
CA ASN A 86 2.18 -17.49 -3.82
C ASN A 86 2.81 -16.72 -2.65
N TYR A 87 3.78 -17.35 -1.96
CA TYR A 87 4.51 -16.72 -0.86
C TYR A 87 5.99 -16.59 -1.20
N LEU A 88 6.58 -15.45 -0.86
CA LEU A 88 8.02 -15.20 -0.97
C LEU A 88 8.64 -15.20 0.43
N GLY A 89 9.78 -15.89 0.57
CA GLY A 89 10.58 -15.89 1.78
C GLY A 89 11.82 -15.03 1.63
N ILE A 90 12.03 -14.11 2.57
CA ILE A 90 13.28 -13.37 2.74
C ILE A 90 14.03 -13.99 3.91
N PHE A 91 15.28 -14.38 3.69
CA PHE A 91 16.11 -15.03 4.69
C PHE A 91 17.23 -14.10 5.14
N LEU A 92 17.81 -14.40 6.31
CA LEU A 92 18.89 -13.64 6.93
C LEU A 92 18.53 -12.21 7.39
N GLY A 93 17.25 -11.81 7.36
CA GLY A 93 16.77 -10.53 7.92
C GLY A 93 16.50 -10.55 9.42
N GLY A 94 17.27 -11.32 10.18
CA GLY A 94 17.07 -11.51 11.62
C GLY A 94 17.93 -10.59 12.51
N ALA A 95 18.72 -9.70 11.91
CA ALA A 95 19.71 -8.92 12.63
C ALA A 95 19.75 -7.49 12.08
N TYR A 96 19.41 -6.52 12.92
CA TYR A 96 19.23 -5.10 12.61
C TYR A 96 17.90 -4.73 11.94
N GLU A 97 17.34 -5.54 11.04
CA GLU A 97 16.16 -5.14 10.25
C GLU A 97 14.94 -4.84 11.14
N GLU A 98 14.73 -5.61 12.20
CA GLU A 98 13.64 -5.33 13.16
C GLU A 98 13.84 -4.01 13.91
N ALA A 99 15.09 -3.68 14.25
CA ALA A 99 15.41 -2.50 15.05
C ALA A 99 15.48 -1.21 14.21
N LEU A 100 15.86 -1.34 12.94
CA LEU A 100 16.02 -0.21 12.01
C LEU A 100 14.79 0.03 11.13
N GLY A 101 13.77 -0.83 11.22
CA GLY A 101 12.53 -0.69 10.46
C GLY A 101 11.87 0.67 10.71
N VAL A 102 11.49 1.34 9.62
CA VAL A 102 10.76 2.61 9.63
C VAL A 102 9.33 2.41 9.13
N LEU A 103 8.41 3.26 9.60
CA LEU A 103 7.03 3.29 9.10
C LEU A 103 7.01 3.99 7.74
N HIS A 104 7.31 3.27 6.66
CA HIS A 104 7.15 3.78 5.31
C HIS A 104 5.70 3.59 4.86
N ASN A 105 5.06 4.63 4.32
CA ASN A 105 3.65 4.61 3.93
C ASN A 105 2.69 4.07 5.00
N LEU A 106 2.99 4.35 6.29
CA LEU A 106 2.22 3.88 7.44
C LEU A 106 2.13 2.34 7.55
N PHE A 107 2.99 1.60 6.85
CA PHE A 107 3.12 0.17 7.07
C PHE A 107 3.81 -0.09 8.40
N GLY A 108 3.03 -0.65 9.33
CA GLY A 108 3.53 -1.11 10.61
C GLY A 108 4.47 -2.31 10.48
N ARG A 109 5.11 -2.67 11.60
CA ARG A 109 5.88 -3.91 11.68
C ARG A 109 5.01 -5.13 11.32
N PRO A 110 5.57 -6.17 10.68
CA PRO A 110 4.83 -7.40 10.43
C PRO A 110 4.50 -8.12 11.73
N SER A 111 3.52 -9.02 11.68
CA SER A 111 3.29 -9.99 12.76
C SER A 111 4.47 -10.92 12.90
N ILE A 112 4.89 -11.21 14.14
CA ILE A 112 6.02 -12.08 14.45
C ILE A 112 5.49 -13.39 15.03
N LEU A 113 5.94 -14.50 14.45
CA LEU A 113 5.72 -15.84 15.00
C LEU A 113 7.06 -16.44 15.41
N ARG A 114 7.13 -17.01 16.62
CA ARG A 114 8.27 -17.82 17.04
C ARG A 114 7.89 -19.29 16.96
N VAL A 115 8.69 -20.06 16.24
CA VAL A 115 8.52 -21.50 16.11
C VAL A 115 9.68 -22.25 16.75
N SER A 116 9.39 -23.40 17.34
CA SER A 116 10.40 -24.35 17.83
C SER A 116 10.17 -25.72 17.19
N GLN A 117 11.24 -26.49 17.04
CA GLN A 117 11.10 -27.90 16.66
C GLN A 117 10.32 -28.65 17.74
N SER A 118 9.38 -29.48 17.33
CA SER A 118 8.63 -30.35 18.25
C SER A 118 9.38 -31.66 18.51
N ASP A 119 8.91 -32.46 19.46
CA ASP A 119 9.50 -33.77 19.77
C ASP A 119 9.47 -34.76 18.59
N SER A 120 8.61 -34.52 17.59
CA SER A 120 8.58 -35.30 16.34
C SER A 120 9.50 -34.67 15.27
N PRO A 121 10.26 -35.48 14.52
CA PRO A 121 10.95 -35.01 13.33
C PRO A 121 9.93 -34.42 12.34
N TYR A 122 10.35 -33.37 11.63
CA TYR A 122 9.57 -32.64 10.61
C TYR A 122 8.31 -31.92 11.10
N ARG A 123 8.15 -31.73 12.42
CA ARG A 123 7.03 -30.95 12.98
C ARG A 123 7.55 -29.81 13.85
N PHE A 124 6.88 -28.66 13.76
CA PHE A 124 7.16 -27.48 14.57
C PHE A 124 5.97 -27.12 15.45
N THR A 125 6.23 -26.37 16.51
CA THR A 125 5.21 -25.75 17.37
C THR A 125 5.39 -24.24 17.36
N VAL A 126 4.28 -23.51 17.33
CA VAL A 126 4.29 -22.06 17.51
C VAL A 126 4.34 -21.78 19.00
N THR A 127 5.39 -21.12 19.46
CA THR A 127 5.64 -20.82 20.88
C THR A 127 5.24 -19.41 21.27
N CYS A 128 5.18 -18.50 20.29
CA CYS A 128 4.79 -17.12 20.50
C CYS A 128 4.16 -16.55 19.22
N VAL A 129 3.13 -15.73 19.39
CA VAL A 129 2.51 -14.94 18.34
C VAL A 129 2.42 -13.50 18.84
N LEU A 130 3.06 -12.58 18.12
CA LEU A 130 2.98 -11.14 18.37
C LEU A 130 2.35 -10.51 17.13
N PRO A 131 1.09 -10.07 17.19
CA PRO A 131 0.46 -9.41 16.06
C PRO A 131 1.15 -8.07 15.75
N GLY A 132 1.19 -7.70 14.47
CA GLY A 132 1.55 -6.36 14.04
C GLY A 132 0.54 -5.30 14.57
N PRO A 133 0.92 -4.02 14.56
CA PRO A 133 0.06 -2.93 15.01
C PRO A 133 -1.16 -2.80 14.09
N SER A 134 -2.29 -2.39 14.66
CA SER A 134 -3.46 -1.99 13.89
C SER A 134 -3.25 -0.63 13.22
N CYS A 135 -4.12 -0.28 12.26
CA CYS A 135 -4.15 1.06 11.67
C CYS A 135 -4.30 2.15 12.75
N ALA A 136 -5.11 1.91 13.78
CA ALA A 136 -5.27 2.85 14.88
C ALA A 136 -3.97 3.03 15.70
N ASP A 137 -3.22 1.95 15.93
CA ASP A 137 -1.93 2.02 16.63
C ASP A 137 -0.90 2.82 15.83
N VAL A 138 -0.86 2.61 14.51
CA VAL A 138 0.02 3.38 13.61
C VAL A 138 -0.34 4.86 13.61
N LEU A 139 -1.62 5.19 13.47
CA LEU A 139 -2.11 6.58 13.50
C LEU A 139 -1.80 7.26 14.84
N TRP A 140 -1.94 6.52 15.94
CA TRP A 140 -1.57 7.03 17.27
C TRP A 140 -0.08 7.37 17.37
N VAL A 141 0.80 6.50 16.86
CA VAL A 141 2.25 6.76 16.81
C VAL A 141 2.57 7.99 15.96
N MET A 142 1.77 8.26 14.93
CA MET A 142 1.86 9.47 14.10
C MET A 142 1.23 10.72 14.74
N HIS A 143 0.90 10.67 16.03
CA HIS A 143 0.29 11.76 16.79
C HIS A 143 -1.10 12.17 16.30
N HIS A 144 -1.86 11.23 15.75
CA HIS A 144 -3.28 11.40 15.45
C HIS A 144 -4.18 10.78 16.52
N GLU A 145 -5.46 11.14 16.49
CA GLU A 145 -6.50 10.67 17.42
C GLU A 145 -7.52 9.80 16.65
N PRO A 146 -7.30 8.46 16.53
CA PRO A 146 -8.09 7.61 15.65
C PRO A 146 -9.59 7.63 15.97
N LYS A 147 -9.95 7.73 17.26
CA LYS A 147 -11.35 7.79 17.70
C LYS A 147 -12.05 9.07 17.22
N PHE A 148 -11.34 10.19 17.22
CA PHE A 148 -11.89 11.45 16.74
C PHE A 148 -12.04 11.43 15.21
N MET A 149 -11.01 10.96 14.50
CA MET A 149 -11.05 10.81 13.04
C MET A 149 -12.20 9.90 12.59
N PHE A 150 -12.40 8.77 13.29
CA PHE A 150 -13.54 7.89 13.04
C PHE A 150 -14.89 8.58 13.26
N GLY A 151 -15.02 9.37 14.34
CA GLY A 151 -16.23 10.15 14.61
C GLY A 151 -16.54 11.15 13.49
N THR A 152 -15.52 11.84 12.99
CA THR A 152 -15.64 12.76 11.84
C THR A 152 -16.04 12.03 10.57
N LEU A 153 -15.39 10.91 10.26
CA LEU A 153 -15.72 10.10 9.08
C LEU A 153 -17.18 9.64 9.12
N ARG A 154 -17.62 9.10 10.26
CA ARG A 154 -19.00 8.66 10.45
C ARG A 154 -20.01 9.78 10.24
N HIS A 155 -19.74 10.97 10.78
CA HIS A 155 -20.63 12.12 10.63
C HIS A 155 -20.78 12.52 9.15
N PHE A 156 -19.68 12.53 8.39
CA PHE A 156 -19.75 12.76 6.94
C PHE A 156 -20.60 11.69 6.25
N THR A 157 -20.39 10.41 6.54
CA THR A 157 -21.17 9.33 5.93
C THR A 157 -22.67 9.48 6.23
N GLU A 158 -23.04 9.80 7.48
CA GLU A 158 -24.42 10.03 7.89
C GLU A 158 -25.06 11.22 7.13
N GLU A 159 -24.34 12.33 6.94
CA GLU A 159 -24.82 13.47 6.17
C GLU A 159 -24.99 13.19 4.68
N PHE A 160 -24.13 12.35 4.09
CA PHE A 160 -24.24 11.95 2.68
C PHE A 160 -25.41 10.99 2.45
N VAL A 161 -25.61 10.00 3.32
CA VAL A 161 -26.74 9.05 3.21
C VAL A 161 -28.08 9.78 3.31
N LEU A 162 -28.20 10.77 4.21
CA LEU A 162 -29.42 11.57 4.35
C LEU A 162 -29.71 12.48 3.14
N LYS A 163 -28.72 12.80 2.31
CA LYS A 163 -28.91 13.56 1.07
C LYS A 163 -29.36 12.68 -0.08
N GLU A 164 -28.91 11.44 -0.16
CA GLU A 164 -29.36 10.48 -1.19
C GLU A 164 -30.80 10.01 -0.97
N GLU A 165 -31.30 9.96 0.27
CA GLU A 165 -32.70 9.61 0.56
C GLU A 165 -33.70 10.77 0.29
N GLN A 166 -33.21 11.96 -0.06
CA GLN A 166 -34.04 13.13 -0.38
C GLN A 166 -34.06 13.51 -1.88
N GLU A 167 -33.37 12.76 -2.74
CA GLU A 167 -33.48 12.81 -4.20
C GLU A 167 -34.25 11.59 -4.76
#